data_AF-A0A1S8X616-F1
#
_entry.id   AF-A0A1S8X616-F1
#
_cell.length_a   1.000
_cell.length_b   1.000
_cell.length_c   1.000
_cell.angle_alpha   90.00
_cell.angle_beta   90.00
_cell.angle_gamma   90.00
#
_symmetry.space_group_name_H-M   'P 1'
#
loop_
_entity.id
_entity.type
_entity.pdbx_description
1 polymer ?
#
loop_
_entity_poly.entity_id
_entity_poly.type
_entity_poly.pdbx_seq_one_letter_code
_entity_poly.pdbx_strand_id
1 'polypeptide(L)'
;INLRSFTDQVISYLVLCKRLCLRILVRNCALDVGSERFTVRAGSFKMIRLYPRWHTGFSVVKSLFRTVFTALTATVPKTTLVATEFYRQPLPRTCVAFASDQGKRIFREALSAGHMEAYFPLAEQLCTQAEPAYCGLATLVMVLNAFEMDPGRIWKGPWRWYHESMLDCCIPSDVLSQGITLDKFVEIARCHGLEVDLHRVRSSDQLSAFREVVSTMTSSEHKGYLVTCFARGSLGQTGTGHFAAVGGYHPQRELVFLFDTARFKYPSHWAPIARLWEGMAQLDSVTKQPRGYMIITRSSVLGRRNIAEQADSTVEDRLYLFGISDSARQAYLSPAALCGRNSVGRRLRVVADSWLQWIRDEVPEEQSHQSAVIGAAARFILDACPKHSLYNFFLTVQPFVDEEQQGPVRDAQQKVVKDLLASQLGQIVTSIVNSLPKDQFEWLTTVGPFRLATGRSYASSTKTYVRSSPICPFAELSDPGLRLSLLLTSFICSYPYAEISKLTNGITKNTRVHLLREVFECAKFSDATLTELQVLRNVLWSFISTGLQQTEAPSPCCNTI
;
A
#
# COMPACT_ATOMS: atom_id res chain seq x y z
N ILE A 1 31.50 -32.21 -27.30
CA ILE A 1 31.55 -30.81 -27.80
C ILE A 1 30.62 -29.98 -26.90
N ASN A 2 31.12 -28.87 -26.37
CA ASN A 2 30.65 -28.20 -25.15
C ASN A 2 29.26 -27.54 -25.32
N LEU A 3 28.23 -28.02 -24.60
CA LEU A 3 26.84 -27.53 -24.70
C LEU A 3 26.67 -26.04 -24.32
N ARG A 4 27.59 -25.46 -23.53
CA ARG A 4 27.56 -24.04 -23.16
C ARG A 4 27.84 -23.12 -24.35
N SER A 5 28.74 -23.48 -25.27
CA SER A 5 29.09 -22.60 -26.40
C SER A 5 27.98 -22.49 -27.44
N PHE A 6 27.07 -23.48 -27.51
CA PHE A 6 25.96 -23.48 -28.46
C PHE A 6 24.81 -22.58 -27.98
N THR A 7 24.48 -22.61 -26.69
CA THR A 7 23.50 -21.68 -26.09
C THR A 7 23.96 -20.22 -26.19
N ASP A 8 25.24 -19.95 -25.97
CA ASP A 8 25.78 -18.57 -26.07
C ASP A 8 25.78 -18.05 -27.51
N GLN A 9 26.00 -18.92 -28.50
CA GLN A 9 25.89 -18.57 -29.93
C GLN A 9 24.44 -18.31 -30.35
N VAL A 10 23.48 -19.10 -29.88
CA VAL A 10 22.06 -18.91 -30.19
C VAL A 10 21.50 -17.64 -29.53
N ILE A 11 21.86 -17.36 -28.28
CA ILE A 11 21.47 -16.12 -27.59
C ILE A 11 22.10 -14.91 -28.28
N SER A 12 23.38 -14.98 -28.65
CA SER A 12 24.05 -13.90 -29.38
C SER A 12 23.39 -13.62 -30.74
N TYR A 13 22.96 -14.67 -31.45
CA TYR A 13 22.26 -14.55 -32.73
C TYR A 13 20.86 -13.93 -32.59
N LEU A 14 20.10 -14.33 -31.56
CA LEU A 14 18.78 -13.76 -31.26
C LEU A 14 18.85 -12.29 -30.82
N VAL A 15 19.88 -11.93 -30.05
CA VAL A 15 20.16 -10.53 -29.68
C VAL A 15 20.55 -9.70 -30.90
N LEU A 16 21.31 -10.26 -31.85
CA LEU A 16 21.67 -9.60 -33.10
C LEU A 16 20.43 -9.37 -33.98
N CYS A 17 19.55 -10.36 -34.14
CA CYS A 17 18.29 -10.23 -34.87
C CYS A 17 17.33 -9.21 -34.23
N LYS A 18 17.27 -9.16 -32.89
CA LYS A 18 16.45 -8.18 -32.15
C LYS A 18 17.00 -6.76 -32.31
N ARG A 19 18.33 -6.58 -32.28
CA ARG A 19 18.99 -5.29 -32.56
C ARG A 19 18.83 -4.84 -34.01
N LEU A 20 18.84 -5.76 -34.97
CA LEU A 20 18.61 -5.46 -36.38
C LEU A 20 17.16 -5.04 -36.64
N CYS A 21 16.19 -5.74 -36.04
CA CYS A 21 14.77 -5.37 -36.11
C CYS A 21 14.49 -4.02 -35.44
N LEU A 22 15.08 -3.74 -34.27
CA LEU A 22 14.94 -2.44 -33.60
C LEU A 22 15.58 -1.31 -34.40
N ARG A 23 16.76 -1.51 -35.00
CA ARG A 23 17.42 -0.49 -35.84
C ARG A 23 16.62 -0.17 -37.11
N ILE A 24 15.96 -1.15 -37.70
CA ILE A 24 15.09 -0.96 -38.88
C ILE A 24 13.80 -0.22 -38.48
N LEU A 25 13.25 -0.47 -37.29
CA LEU A 25 12.09 0.26 -36.76
C LEU A 25 12.41 1.72 -36.39
N VAL A 26 13.57 1.97 -35.77
CA VAL A 26 13.95 3.32 -35.30
C VAL A 26 14.38 4.25 -36.45
N ARG A 27 14.93 3.70 -37.54
CA ARG A 27 15.45 4.52 -38.66
C ARG A 27 14.39 4.94 -39.69
N ASN A 28 13.21 4.31 -39.68
CA ASN A 28 12.14 4.54 -40.66
C ASN A 28 10.84 5.14 -40.05
N CYS A 29 10.83 5.47 -38.77
CA CYS A 29 9.71 6.14 -38.10
C CYS A 29 10.22 7.37 -37.36
N ALA A 30 10.45 8.46 -38.09
CA ALA A 30 10.36 9.80 -37.51
C ALA A 30 8.86 10.07 -37.28
N LEU A 31 8.36 9.66 -36.13
CA LEU A 31 7.01 10.00 -35.67
C LEU A 31 7.11 10.51 -34.23
N ASP A 32 7.08 11.83 -34.16
CA ASP A 32 6.79 12.65 -32.99
C ASP A 32 5.32 12.48 -32.62
N VAL A 33 5.00 11.96 -31.42
CA VAL A 33 3.71 12.26 -30.77
C VAL A 33 3.84 12.05 -29.25
N GLY A 34 3.41 13.07 -28.51
CA GLY A 34 2.98 12.96 -27.13
C GLY A 34 1.76 12.06 -26.92
N SER A 35 1.32 12.02 -25.67
CA SER A 35 0.07 11.45 -25.14
C SER A 35 -0.99 10.97 -26.14
N GLU A 36 -1.29 9.66 -26.14
CA GLU A 36 -2.64 9.14 -25.88
C GLU A 36 -2.68 7.60 -25.85
N ARG A 37 -3.63 7.07 -25.07
CA ARG A 37 -3.76 5.67 -24.62
C ARG A 37 -4.25 4.73 -25.73
N PHE A 38 -3.74 3.50 -25.77
CA PHE A 38 -4.47 2.35 -26.32
C PHE A 38 -4.41 1.12 -25.42
N THR A 39 -5.59 0.64 -25.02
CA THR A 39 -5.85 -0.62 -24.31
C THR A 39 -6.05 -1.77 -25.29
N VAL A 40 -5.36 -2.90 -25.08
CA VAL A 40 -5.55 -4.14 -25.85
C VAL A 40 -6.54 -5.06 -25.12
N ARG A 41 -7.71 -5.31 -25.72
CA ARG A 41 -8.60 -6.43 -25.38
C ARG A 41 -8.17 -7.66 -26.17
N ALA A 42 -8.05 -8.79 -25.49
CA ALA A 42 -7.82 -10.09 -26.11
C ALA A 42 -9.06 -10.53 -26.91
N GLY A 43 -8.88 -10.83 -28.19
CA GLY A 43 -9.90 -11.45 -29.04
C GLY A 43 -9.91 -10.91 -30.47
N SER A 44 -9.51 -11.76 -31.41
CA SER A 44 -9.73 -11.60 -32.87
C SER A 44 -8.83 -10.57 -33.58
N PHE A 45 -7.72 -11.03 -34.18
CA PHE A 45 -7.03 -10.27 -35.22
C PHE A 45 -7.92 -10.21 -36.49
N LYS A 46 -8.65 -9.12 -36.68
CA LYS A 46 -9.09 -8.70 -38.02
C LYS A 46 -8.02 -7.77 -38.59
N MET A 47 -7.29 -8.23 -39.61
CA MET A 47 -6.38 -7.36 -40.36
C MET A 47 -7.19 -6.28 -41.08
N ILE A 48 -7.04 -5.03 -40.63
CA ILE A 48 -7.45 -3.85 -41.38
C ILE A 48 -6.41 -3.65 -42.49
N ARG A 49 -6.86 -3.75 -43.75
CA ARG A 49 -6.12 -3.40 -44.96
C ARG A 49 -5.77 -1.91 -44.92
N LEU A 50 -4.49 -1.57 -44.84
CA LEU A 50 -3.99 -0.25 -45.21
C LEU A 50 -2.79 -0.40 -46.16
N TYR A 51 -3.07 0.02 -47.40
CA TYR A 51 -2.21 0.37 -48.55
C TYR A 51 -1.35 -0.67 -49.29
N PRO A 52 -1.34 -0.64 -50.65
CA PRO A 52 -0.83 -1.71 -51.49
C PRO A 52 0.48 -1.29 -52.17
N ARG A 53 1.65 -1.53 -51.57
CA ARG A 53 2.93 -1.33 -52.29
C ARG A 53 4.16 -2.02 -51.69
N TRP A 54 4.04 -3.24 -51.15
CA TRP A 54 5.20 -3.97 -50.58
C TRP A 54 5.16 -5.48 -50.85
N HIS A 55 4.80 -5.92 -52.07
CA HIS A 55 4.60 -7.35 -52.37
C HIS A 55 5.77 -8.11 -53.00
N THR A 56 6.89 -7.47 -53.38
CA THR A 56 7.97 -8.16 -54.11
C THR A 56 9.20 -8.51 -53.27
N GLY A 57 9.49 -7.81 -52.16
CA GLY A 57 10.65 -8.10 -51.31
C GLY A 57 10.47 -9.23 -50.29
N PHE A 58 9.23 -9.50 -49.86
CA PHE A 58 8.94 -10.46 -48.79
C PHE A 58 8.99 -11.93 -49.25
N SER A 59 8.80 -12.20 -50.54
CA SER A 59 8.73 -13.56 -51.09
C SER A 59 10.10 -14.25 -51.12
N VAL A 60 11.16 -13.50 -51.45
CA VAL A 60 12.53 -14.02 -51.55
C VAL A 60 13.10 -14.35 -50.17
N VAL A 61 12.88 -13.49 -49.17
CA VAL A 61 13.31 -13.73 -47.79
C VAL A 61 12.54 -14.92 -47.18
N LYS A 62 11.25 -15.06 -47.46
CA LYS A 62 10.43 -16.18 -46.99
C LYS A 62 10.84 -17.51 -47.64
N SER A 63 11.25 -17.50 -48.91
CA SER A 63 11.76 -18.68 -49.62
C SER A 63 13.13 -19.12 -49.08
N LEU A 64 14.05 -18.17 -48.89
CA LEU A 64 15.38 -18.44 -48.30
C LEU A 64 15.28 -18.95 -46.85
N PHE A 65 14.41 -18.36 -46.03
CA PHE A 65 14.14 -18.86 -44.67
C PHE A 65 13.59 -20.28 -44.69
N ARG A 66 12.69 -20.61 -45.63
CA ARG A 66 12.08 -21.94 -45.71
C ARG A 66 13.12 -22.97 -46.15
N THR A 67 13.93 -22.71 -47.16
CA THR A 67 14.90 -23.68 -47.68
C THR A 67 16.04 -23.94 -46.68
N VAL A 68 16.56 -22.90 -46.02
CA VAL A 68 17.66 -23.05 -45.03
C VAL A 68 17.16 -23.72 -43.75
N PHE A 69 15.97 -23.37 -43.26
CA PHE A 69 15.44 -23.95 -42.03
C PHE A 69 15.01 -25.41 -42.20
N THR A 70 14.45 -25.78 -43.37
CA THR A 70 14.03 -27.17 -43.63
C THR A 70 15.25 -28.10 -43.76
N ALA A 71 16.35 -27.62 -44.35
CA ALA A 71 17.59 -28.39 -44.48
C ALA A 71 18.33 -28.60 -43.14
N LEU A 72 18.25 -27.64 -42.21
CA LEU A 72 18.86 -27.75 -40.87
C LEU A 72 18.06 -28.64 -39.91
N THR A 73 16.75 -28.82 -40.13
CA THR A 73 15.90 -29.68 -39.29
C THR A 73 15.89 -31.17 -39.67
N ALA A 74 16.47 -31.53 -40.81
CA ALA A 74 16.40 -32.89 -41.35
C ALA A 74 17.42 -33.88 -40.73
N THR A 75 18.40 -33.40 -39.97
CA THR A 75 19.49 -34.24 -39.43
C THR A 75 19.64 -34.21 -37.91
N VAL A 76 18.73 -33.56 -37.18
CA VAL A 76 18.67 -33.65 -35.72
C VAL A 76 17.69 -34.78 -35.37
N PRO A 77 18.14 -35.86 -34.70
CA PRO A 77 17.22 -36.86 -34.17
C PRO A 77 16.17 -36.13 -33.33
N LYS A 78 14.88 -36.36 -33.60
CA LYS A 78 13.80 -35.93 -32.71
C LYS A 78 13.92 -36.74 -31.42
N THR A 79 14.84 -36.37 -30.55
CA THR A 79 14.78 -36.76 -29.14
C THR A 79 13.60 -35.99 -28.58
N THR A 80 12.44 -36.64 -28.47
CA THR A 80 11.29 -36.13 -27.74
C THR A 80 11.74 -35.96 -26.29
N LEU A 81 12.20 -34.75 -25.93
CA LEU A 81 12.32 -34.34 -24.54
C LEU A 81 10.89 -34.36 -23.99
N VAL A 82 10.51 -35.46 -23.35
CA VAL A 82 9.29 -35.53 -22.56
C VAL A 82 9.48 -34.52 -21.45
N ALA A 83 8.81 -33.37 -21.54
CA ALA A 83 8.81 -32.38 -20.48
C ALA A 83 8.25 -33.05 -19.23
N THR A 84 9.04 -33.11 -18.16
CA THR A 84 8.59 -33.65 -16.88
C THR A 84 7.54 -32.70 -16.32
N GLU A 85 6.27 -33.10 -16.37
CA GLU A 85 5.16 -32.35 -15.77
C GLU A 85 4.81 -32.91 -14.38
N PHE A 86 4.33 -32.04 -13.50
CA PHE A 86 3.94 -32.41 -12.13
C PHE A 86 2.52 -31.91 -11.86
N TYR A 87 1.64 -32.80 -11.39
CA TYR A 87 0.33 -32.44 -10.87
C TYR A 87 0.24 -32.77 -9.39
N ARG A 88 0.42 -31.74 -8.55
CA ARG A 88 0.45 -31.83 -7.08
C ARG A 88 1.48 -32.84 -6.56
N GLN A 89 1.55 -32.95 -5.24
CA GLN A 89 2.30 -33.98 -4.53
C GLN A 89 1.44 -34.51 -3.39
N PRO A 90 1.49 -35.83 -3.07
CA PRO A 90 0.80 -36.36 -1.92
C PRO A 90 1.36 -35.73 -0.64
N LEU A 91 0.47 -35.31 0.25
CA LEU A 91 0.87 -34.76 1.53
C LEU A 91 1.53 -35.89 2.36
N PRO A 92 2.67 -35.65 3.03
CA PRO A 92 3.30 -36.65 3.88
C PRO A 92 2.36 -37.11 5.01
N ARG A 93 2.48 -38.36 5.45
CA ARG A 93 1.62 -38.95 6.50
C ARG A 93 1.68 -38.21 7.84
N THR A 94 2.75 -37.45 8.07
CA THR A 94 2.94 -36.58 9.24
C THR A 94 2.03 -35.35 9.22
N CYS A 95 1.52 -34.96 8.06
CA CYS A 95 0.63 -33.81 7.90
C CYS A 95 -0.80 -34.29 7.60
N VAL A 96 -1.79 -33.50 8.02
CA VAL A 96 -3.21 -33.80 7.76
C VAL A 96 -3.77 -32.77 6.80
N ALA A 97 -4.22 -33.23 5.62
CA ALA A 97 -4.84 -32.35 4.63
C ALA A 97 -6.09 -31.69 5.21
N PHE A 98 -6.24 -30.38 5.02
CA PHE A 98 -7.36 -29.61 5.58
C PHE A 98 -8.73 -30.16 5.21
N ALA A 99 -8.91 -30.51 3.94
CA ALA A 99 -10.17 -31.00 3.40
C ALA A 99 -10.51 -32.46 3.77
N SER A 100 -9.61 -33.19 4.43
CA SER A 100 -9.89 -34.56 4.90
C SER A 100 -10.87 -34.57 6.08
N ASP A 101 -11.53 -35.68 6.34
CA ASP A 101 -12.46 -35.78 7.48
C ASP A 101 -11.74 -35.60 8.82
N GLN A 102 -10.48 -36.04 8.91
CA GLN A 102 -9.63 -35.74 10.05
C GLN A 102 -9.32 -34.24 10.16
N GLY A 103 -8.94 -33.58 9.06
CA GLY A 103 -8.67 -32.14 9.02
C GLY A 103 -9.86 -31.28 9.42
N LYS A 104 -11.07 -31.65 8.95
CA LYS A 104 -12.34 -30.99 9.33
C LYS A 104 -12.66 -31.20 10.82
N ARG A 105 -12.37 -32.37 11.38
CA ARG A 105 -12.54 -32.63 12.83
C ARG A 105 -11.60 -31.75 13.66
N ILE A 106 -10.31 -31.75 13.32
CA ILE A 106 -9.30 -30.91 13.99
C ILE A 106 -9.69 -29.44 13.92
N PHE A 107 -10.18 -28.94 12.77
CA PHE A 107 -10.65 -27.57 12.64
C PHE A 107 -11.82 -27.25 13.59
N ARG A 108 -12.83 -28.11 13.68
CA ARG A 108 -13.97 -27.90 14.60
C ARG A 108 -13.52 -27.89 16.06
N GLU A 109 -12.62 -28.79 16.43
CA GLU A 109 -12.06 -28.88 17.77
C GLU A 109 -11.25 -27.62 18.11
N ALA A 110 -10.35 -27.18 17.23
CA ALA A 110 -9.53 -25.98 17.39
C ALA A 110 -10.37 -24.69 17.42
N LEU A 111 -11.41 -24.60 16.57
CA LEU A 111 -12.34 -23.46 16.56
C LEU A 111 -13.14 -23.38 17.86
N SER A 112 -13.64 -24.52 18.34
CA SER A 112 -14.37 -24.58 19.62
C SER A 112 -13.45 -24.23 20.81
N ALA A 113 -12.15 -24.49 20.69
CA ALA A 113 -11.14 -24.10 21.67
C ALA A 113 -10.67 -22.64 21.52
N GLY A 114 -11.19 -21.87 20.57
CA GLY A 114 -10.85 -20.46 20.38
C GLY A 114 -9.49 -20.20 19.71
N HIS A 115 -8.93 -21.18 18.99
CA HIS A 115 -7.59 -21.09 18.38
C HIS A 115 -7.62 -21.11 16.83
N MET A 116 -8.69 -20.57 16.24
CA MET A 116 -8.85 -20.46 14.79
C MET A 116 -9.21 -19.03 14.34
N GLU A 117 -9.04 -18.02 15.18
CA GLU A 117 -9.57 -16.68 14.87
C GLU A 117 -8.79 -16.00 13.73
N ALA A 118 -7.48 -16.23 13.67
CA ALA A 118 -6.66 -15.80 12.54
C ALA A 118 -7.05 -16.46 11.20
N TYR A 119 -7.76 -17.59 11.22
CA TYR A 119 -8.15 -18.33 10.01
C TYR A 119 -9.06 -17.50 9.12
N PHE A 120 -10.09 -16.88 9.68
CA PHE A 120 -11.15 -16.24 8.91
C PHE A 120 -10.63 -15.12 7.99
N PRO A 121 -9.93 -14.09 8.52
CA PRO A 121 -9.41 -13.04 7.65
C PRO A 121 -8.34 -13.55 6.69
N LEU A 122 -7.49 -14.51 7.08
CA LEU A 122 -6.47 -15.07 6.17
C LEU A 122 -7.09 -15.95 5.07
N ALA A 123 -8.17 -16.68 5.37
CA ALA A 123 -8.85 -17.56 4.41
C ALA A 123 -9.49 -16.77 3.28
N GLU A 124 -10.04 -15.59 3.58
CA GLU A 124 -10.56 -14.66 2.57
C GLU A 124 -9.48 -14.22 1.57
N GLN A 125 -8.21 -14.25 1.98
CA GLN A 125 -7.08 -13.78 1.20
C GLN A 125 -6.25 -14.89 0.54
N LEU A 126 -6.58 -16.16 0.77
CA LEU A 126 -5.78 -17.27 0.28
C LEU A 126 -5.63 -17.27 -1.25
N CYS A 127 -4.44 -16.93 -1.71
CA CYS A 127 -4.07 -16.93 -3.12
C CYS A 127 -3.16 -18.12 -3.47
N THR A 128 -3.02 -18.40 -4.76
CA THR A 128 -1.95 -19.27 -5.28
C THR A 128 -0.78 -18.36 -5.63
N GLN A 129 0.43 -18.69 -5.16
CA GLN A 129 1.64 -17.94 -5.56
C GLN A 129 1.76 -17.93 -7.08
N ALA A 130 1.93 -16.76 -7.71
CA ALA A 130 1.95 -16.63 -9.17
C ALA A 130 3.16 -17.31 -9.80
N GLU A 131 4.28 -17.35 -9.09
CA GLU A 131 5.52 -17.98 -9.51
C GLU A 131 6.00 -18.98 -8.46
N PRO A 132 6.69 -20.09 -8.84
CA PRO A 132 7.19 -21.09 -7.89
C PRO A 132 8.08 -20.53 -6.77
N ALA A 133 8.78 -19.42 -7.02
CA ALA A 133 9.65 -18.75 -6.06
C ALA A 133 8.92 -17.73 -5.15
N TYR A 134 7.64 -17.41 -5.42
CA TYR A 134 6.93 -16.30 -4.78
C TYR A 134 6.22 -16.62 -3.46
N CYS A 135 6.47 -17.78 -2.84
CA CYS A 135 5.76 -18.15 -1.60
C CYS A 135 5.82 -17.09 -0.49
N GLY A 136 6.95 -16.39 -0.34
CA GLY A 136 7.07 -15.26 0.58
C GLY A 136 6.23 -14.04 0.18
N LEU A 137 6.22 -13.68 -1.10
CA LEU A 137 5.41 -12.56 -1.62
C LEU A 137 3.91 -12.84 -1.52
N ALA A 138 3.47 -14.04 -1.91
CA ALA A 138 2.09 -14.50 -1.76
C ALA A 138 1.64 -14.41 -0.30
N THR A 139 2.45 -14.93 0.62
CA THR A 139 2.15 -14.92 2.05
C THR A 139 2.07 -13.50 2.60
N LEU A 140 2.96 -12.59 2.18
CA LEU A 140 2.91 -11.19 2.59
C LEU A 140 1.67 -10.47 2.05
N VAL A 141 1.29 -10.71 0.79
CA VAL A 141 0.06 -10.16 0.19
C VAL A 141 -1.18 -10.65 0.95
N MET A 142 -1.22 -11.93 1.34
CA MET A 142 -2.29 -12.45 2.19
C MET A 142 -2.39 -11.65 3.49
N VAL A 143 -1.27 -11.43 4.17
CA VAL A 143 -1.22 -10.66 5.44
C VAL A 143 -1.63 -9.20 5.25
N LEU A 144 -1.15 -8.53 4.19
CA LEU A 144 -1.51 -7.14 3.89
C LEU A 144 -3.02 -6.99 3.65
N ASN A 145 -3.61 -7.88 2.85
CA ASN A 145 -5.05 -7.85 2.58
C ASN A 145 -5.87 -8.30 3.79
N ALA A 146 -5.36 -9.21 4.64
CA ALA A 146 -6.03 -9.61 5.88
C ALA A 146 -6.00 -8.49 6.93
N PHE A 147 -5.04 -7.56 6.81
CA PHE A 147 -5.07 -6.28 7.51
C PHE A 147 -5.87 -5.21 6.75
N GLU A 148 -6.54 -5.52 5.64
CA GLU A 148 -7.26 -4.54 4.80
C GLU A 148 -6.42 -3.30 4.44
N MET A 149 -5.11 -3.50 4.25
CA MET A 149 -4.20 -2.42 3.90
C MET A 149 -4.48 -1.95 2.46
N ASP A 150 -4.74 -0.67 2.29
CA ASP A 150 -4.96 -0.09 0.97
C ASP A 150 -3.62 0.15 0.26
N PRO A 151 -3.36 -0.48 -0.91
CA PRO A 151 -2.12 -0.27 -1.64
C PRO A 151 -1.97 1.15 -2.20
N GLY A 152 -3.03 1.96 -2.17
CA GLY A 152 -3.02 3.33 -2.70
C GLY A 152 -2.95 3.41 -4.23
N ARG A 153 -2.96 2.26 -4.93
CA ARG A 153 -2.89 2.18 -6.38
C ARG A 153 -3.81 1.09 -6.93
N ILE A 154 -4.26 1.30 -8.17
CA ILE A 154 -5.13 0.38 -8.89
C ILE A 154 -4.37 -0.89 -9.22
N TRP A 155 -4.97 -2.04 -8.88
CA TRP A 155 -4.51 -3.36 -9.29
C TRP A 155 -5.13 -3.78 -10.62
N LYS A 156 -6.47 -3.80 -10.69
CA LYS A 156 -7.18 -4.27 -11.88
C LYS A 156 -8.51 -3.53 -12.03
N GLY A 157 -8.73 -2.93 -13.21
CA GLY A 157 -9.94 -2.12 -13.45
C GLY A 157 -9.99 -0.92 -12.49
N PRO A 158 -11.10 -0.68 -11.77
CA PRO A 158 -11.16 0.36 -10.75
C PRO A 158 -10.68 -0.11 -9.36
N TRP A 159 -10.30 -1.38 -9.20
CA TRP A 159 -10.07 -1.99 -7.88
C TRP A 159 -8.64 -1.79 -7.39
N ARG A 160 -8.52 -1.49 -6.10
CA ARG A 160 -7.26 -1.43 -5.35
C ARG A 160 -7.22 -2.63 -4.42
N TRP A 161 -6.19 -3.45 -4.55
CA TRP A 161 -6.01 -4.67 -3.76
C TRP A 161 -4.55 -5.09 -3.83
N TYR A 162 -3.96 -5.62 -2.76
CA TYR A 162 -2.59 -6.12 -2.88
C TYR A 162 -2.55 -7.37 -3.74
N HIS A 163 -1.56 -7.40 -4.62
CA HIS A 163 -1.18 -8.52 -5.46
C HIS A 163 0.35 -8.62 -5.44
N GLU A 164 0.94 -9.78 -5.74
CA GLU A 164 2.39 -10.00 -5.64
C GLU A 164 3.17 -9.02 -6.53
N SER A 165 2.63 -8.72 -7.72
CA SER A 165 3.18 -7.72 -8.65
C SER A 165 3.09 -6.27 -8.14
N MET A 166 2.51 -6.06 -6.96
CA MET A 166 2.44 -4.76 -6.29
C MET A 166 3.43 -4.63 -5.14
N LEU A 167 4.29 -5.62 -4.91
CA LEU A 167 5.42 -5.47 -4.03
C LEU A 167 6.59 -5.04 -4.92
N ASP A 168 6.89 -3.74 -4.98
CA ASP A 168 7.90 -3.17 -5.90
C ASP A 168 9.12 -2.62 -5.13
N CYS A 169 8.96 -2.41 -3.83
CA CYS A 169 9.99 -1.85 -2.97
C CYS A 169 10.73 -3.00 -2.29
N CYS A 170 12.05 -2.91 -2.20
CA CYS A 170 12.83 -3.86 -1.42
C CYS A 170 12.78 -5.30 -1.98
N ILE A 171 12.50 -5.50 -3.28
CA ILE A 171 12.45 -6.83 -3.94
C ILE A 171 13.79 -7.10 -4.62
N PRO A 172 14.42 -8.28 -4.42
CA PRO A 172 15.68 -8.60 -5.05
C PRO A 172 15.48 -8.92 -6.55
N SER A 173 16.49 -8.61 -7.38
CA SER A 173 16.39 -8.77 -8.84
C SER A 173 16.29 -10.23 -9.30
N ASP A 174 16.74 -11.16 -8.46
CA ASP A 174 16.74 -12.60 -8.68
C ASP A 174 15.56 -13.33 -8.03
N VAL A 175 14.55 -12.59 -7.53
CA VAL A 175 13.36 -13.13 -6.82
C VAL A 175 12.65 -14.25 -7.57
N LEU A 176 12.63 -14.19 -8.91
CA LEU A 176 12.01 -15.21 -9.76
C LEU A 176 12.75 -16.56 -9.71
N SER A 177 14.04 -16.56 -9.39
CA SER A 177 14.87 -17.77 -9.35
C SER A 177 15.19 -18.25 -7.93
N GLN A 178 15.40 -17.33 -6.98
CA GLN A 178 15.81 -17.66 -5.61
C GLN A 178 14.71 -17.47 -4.55
N GLY A 179 13.61 -16.79 -4.90
CA GLY A 179 12.62 -16.35 -3.92
C GLY A 179 13.16 -15.22 -3.05
N ILE A 180 12.71 -15.17 -1.78
CA ILE A 180 13.16 -14.16 -0.81
C ILE A 180 13.64 -14.84 0.48
N THR A 181 14.63 -14.24 1.13
CA THR A 181 15.09 -14.65 2.46
C THR A 181 14.15 -14.11 3.55
N LEU A 182 14.33 -14.60 4.79
CA LEU A 182 13.56 -14.12 5.93
C LEU A 182 13.78 -12.62 6.20
N ASP A 183 15.02 -12.13 6.10
CA ASP A 183 15.34 -10.70 6.25
C ASP A 183 14.66 -9.88 5.15
N LYS A 184 14.66 -10.41 3.92
CA LYS A 184 14.04 -9.74 2.79
C LYS A 184 12.53 -9.66 2.91
N PHE A 185 11.89 -10.67 3.49
CA PHE A 185 10.49 -10.61 3.86
C PHE A 185 10.23 -9.45 4.83
N VAL A 186 11.04 -9.32 5.88
CA VAL A 186 10.93 -8.24 6.88
C VAL A 186 11.06 -6.86 6.21
N GLU A 187 12.05 -6.69 5.34
CA GLU A 187 12.24 -5.46 4.60
C GLU A 187 10.99 -5.12 3.78
N ILE A 188 10.51 -6.03 2.93
CA ILE A 188 9.34 -5.78 2.08
C ILE A 188 8.10 -5.47 2.94
N ALA A 189 7.87 -6.23 4.02
CA ALA A 189 6.75 -6.00 4.92
C ALA A 189 6.79 -4.59 5.54
N ARG A 190 7.95 -4.15 6.02
CA ARG A 190 8.15 -2.78 6.55
C ARG A 190 7.99 -1.72 5.48
N CYS A 191 8.47 -1.97 4.25
CA CYS A 191 8.27 -1.10 3.10
C CYS A 191 6.76 -0.88 2.78
N HIS A 192 5.89 -1.78 3.28
CA HIS A 192 4.43 -1.77 3.11
C HIS A 192 3.64 -1.44 4.39
N GLY A 193 4.26 -0.79 5.38
CA GLY A 193 3.55 -0.22 6.54
C GLY A 193 3.25 -1.21 7.67
N LEU A 194 3.91 -2.37 7.67
CA LEU A 194 3.80 -3.37 8.73
C LEU A 194 4.99 -3.27 9.69
N GLU A 195 4.76 -3.60 10.96
CA GLU A 195 5.83 -3.93 11.90
C GLU A 195 6.04 -5.43 11.91
N VAL A 196 7.31 -5.82 12.01
CA VAL A 196 7.68 -7.22 12.04
C VAL A 196 8.64 -7.44 13.20
N ASP A 197 8.20 -8.29 14.12
CA ASP A 197 9.01 -8.86 15.18
C ASP A 197 9.52 -10.23 14.70
N LEU A 198 10.82 -10.27 14.38
CA LEU A 198 11.49 -11.40 13.73
C LEU A 198 12.14 -12.31 14.78
N HIS A 199 11.76 -13.58 14.76
CA HIS A 199 12.30 -14.60 15.65
C HIS A 199 12.97 -15.72 14.86
N ARG A 200 14.30 -15.76 14.88
CA ARG A 200 15.05 -16.91 14.34
C ARG A 200 15.11 -18.02 15.36
N VAL A 201 14.87 -19.25 14.93
CA VAL A 201 14.90 -20.42 15.81
C VAL A 201 16.34 -20.90 15.99
N ARG A 202 16.94 -20.62 17.14
CA ARG A 202 18.28 -21.04 17.51
C ARG A 202 18.23 -22.30 18.37
N SER A 203 19.38 -22.96 18.52
CA SER A 203 19.50 -24.16 19.36
C SER A 203 19.22 -23.91 20.85
N SER A 204 19.39 -22.68 21.33
CA SER A 204 19.09 -22.26 22.70
C SER A 204 17.60 -22.07 22.97
N ASP A 205 16.79 -21.97 21.93
CA ASP A 205 15.39 -21.54 22.05
C ASP A 205 14.49 -22.74 22.37
N GLN A 206 13.40 -22.48 23.06
CA GLN A 206 12.49 -23.53 23.51
C GLN A 206 11.20 -23.54 22.68
N LEU A 207 10.80 -24.75 22.24
CA LEU A 207 9.54 -24.98 21.56
C LEU A 207 8.32 -24.54 22.40
N SER A 208 8.40 -24.61 23.73
CA SER A 208 7.36 -24.11 24.65
C SER A 208 7.03 -22.65 24.41
N ALA A 209 8.04 -21.78 24.26
CA ALA A 209 7.82 -20.36 23.97
C ALA A 209 7.09 -20.16 22.63
N PHE A 210 7.42 -20.96 21.62
CA PHE A 210 6.73 -20.91 20.33
C PHE A 210 5.28 -21.41 20.41
N ARG A 211 4.97 -22.38 21.27
CA ARG A 211 3.58 -22.80 21.52
C ARG A 211 2.75 -21.63 22.06
N GLU A 212 3.30 -20.86 23.00
CA GLU A 212 2.60 -19.69 23.56
C GLU A 212 2.38 -18.59 22.51
N VAL A 213 3.38 -18.35 21.66
CA VAL A 213 3.24 -17.41 20.53
C VAL A 213 2.12 -17.87 19.58
N VAL A 214 2.13 -19.14 19.15
CA VAL A 214 1.12 -19.69 18.24
C VAL A 214 -0.27 -19.66 18.87
N SER A 215 -0.38 -20.02 20.15
CA SER A 215 -1.62 -19.96 20.94
C SER A 215 -2.20 -18.54 20.95
N THR A 216 -1.38 -17.56 21.31
CA THR A 216 -1.76 -16.13 21.36
C THR A 216 -2.18 -15.63 19.97
N MET A 217 -1.37 -15.90 18.95
CA MET A 217 -1.56 -15.37 17.59
C MET A 217 -2.72 -16.02 16.83
N THR A 218 -3.32 -17.08 17.37
CA THR A 218 -4.48 -17.76 16.78
C THR A 218 -5.75 -17.60 17.63
N SER A 219 -5.64 -16.93 18.79
CA SER A 219 -6.75 -16.62 19.68
C SER A 219 -7.57 -15.40 19.24
N SER A 220 -8.73 -15.17 19.84
CA SER A 220 -9.57 -13.97 19.58
C SER A 220 -8.90 -12.65 19.96
N GLU A 221 -7.85 -12.68 20.76
CA GLU A 221 -7.11 -11.48 21.19
C GLU A 221 -5.93 -11.16 20.25
N HIS A 222 -5.79 -11.88 19.13
CA HIS A 222 -4.67 -11.67 18.22
C HIS A 222 -4.65 -10.24 17.66
N LYS A 223 -3.51 -9.56 17.77
CA LYS A 223 -3.32 -8.18 17.27
C LYS A 223 -2.64 -8.12 15.90
N GLY A 224 -2.46 -9.28 15.27
CA GLY A 224 -1.77 -9.41 14.01
C GLY A 224 -1.74 -10.83 13.48
N TYR A 225 -0.75 -11.14 12.64
CA TYR A 225 -0.64 -12.45 11.98
C TYR A 225 0.74 -13.06 12.18
N LEU A 226 0.76 -14.38 12.31
CA LEU A 226 1.99 -15.16 12.44
C LEU A 226 2.37 -15.76 11.08
N VAL A 227 3.60 -15.52 10.64
CA VAL A 227 4.16 -16.12 9.43
C VAL A 227 5.38 -16.95 9.79
N THR A 228 5.50 -18.13 9.19
CA THR A 228 6.64 -19.02 9.40
C THR A 228 7.45 -19.14 8.11
N CYS A 229 8.76 -19.27 8.27
CA CYS A 229 9.71 -19.63 7.22
C CYS A 229 10.43 -20.90 7.66
N PHE A 230 10.27 -21.99 6.92
CA PHE A 230 10.76 -23.32 7.35
C PHE A 230 11.28 -24.14 6.17
N ALA A 231 12.12 -25.12 6.47
CA ALA A 231 12.55 -26.12 5.50
C ALA A 231 11.47 -27.21 5.33
N ARG A 232 10.93 -27.36 4.12
CA ARG A 232 9.89 -28.36 3.78
C ARG A 232 10.29 -29.79 4.12
N GLY A 233 11.58 -30.12 4.02
CA GLY A 233 12.10 -31.45 4.34
C GLY A 233 11.78 -31.91 5.76
N SER A 234 11.70 -31.01 6.74
CA SER A 234 11.31 -31.34 8.13
C SER A 234 9.88 -31.89 8.25
N LEU A 235 8.99 -31.48 7.35
CA LEU A 235 7.62 -31.98 7.25
C LEU A 235 7.50 -33.21 6.34
N GLY A 236 8.61 -33.70 5.78
CA GLY A 236 8.63 -34.75 4.76
C GLY A 236 8.18 -34.29 3.37
N GLN A 237 8.07 -32.98 3.15
CA GLN A 237 7.64 -32.40 1.87
C GLN A 237 8.82 -32.18 0.93
N THR A 238 8.56 -32.17 -0.38
CA THR A 238 9.60 -31.88 -1.38
C THR A 238 9.83 -30.37 -1.51
N GLY A 239 11.05 -29.97 -1.87
CA GLY A 239 11.47 -28.57 -1.97
C GLY A 239 12.34 -28.13 -0.79
N THR A 240 12.82 -26.90 -0.83
CA THR A 240 13.77 -26.34 0.15
C THR A 240 13.03 -25.48 1.19
N GLY A 241 13.22 -24.16 1.17
CA GLY A 241 12.56 -23.22 2.07
C GLY A 241 11.13 -22.89 1.61
N HIS A 242 10.26 -22.55 2.55
CA HIS A 242 8.90 -22.10 2.26
C HIS A 242 8.39 -21.13 3.33
N PHE A 243 7.52 -20.20 2.90
CA PHE A 243 6.78 -19.31 3.79
C PHE A 243 5.31 -19.72 3.82
N ALA A 244 4.72 -19.70 5.02
CA ALA A 244 3.27 -19.89 5.18
C ALA A 244 2.75 -19.08 6.37
N ALA A 245 1.57 -18.49 6.20
CA ALA A 245 0.83 -17.89 7.31
C ALA A 245 0.21 -18.98 8.19
N VAL A 246 0.22 -18.78 9.50
CA VAL A 246 -0.43 -19.64 10.48
C VAL A 246 -1.86 -19.14 10.69
N GLY A 247 -2.83 -19.98 10.36
CA GLY A 247 -4.25 -19.65 10.50
C GLY A 247 -4.90 -20.20 11.76
N GLY A 248 -4.25 -21.14 12.47
CA GLY A 248 -4.86 -21.78 13.62
C GLY A 248 -3.97 -22.78 14.33
N TYR A 249 -4.39 -23.18 15.53
CA TYR A 249 -3.65 -24.06 16.41
C TYR A 249 -4.57 -25.04 17.12
N HIS A 250 -4.12 -26.28 17.28
CA HIS A 250 -4.79 -27.26 18.11
C HIS A 250 -3.83 -27.70 19.23
N PRO A 251 -3.96 -27.14 20.45
CA PRO A 251 -3.03 -27.40 21.55
C PRO A 251 -2.91 -28.88 21.92
N GLN A 252 -4.03 -29.59 22.08
CA GLN A 252 -4.04 -30.98 22.57
C GLN A 252 -3.45 -31.98 21.57
N ARG A 253 -3.51 -31.68 20.27
CA ARG A 253 -2.92 -32.50 19.20
C ARG A 253 -1.56 -31.98 18.74
N GLU A 254 -1.14 -30.82 19.26
CA GLU A 254 0.07 -30.11 18.87
C GLU A 254 0.19 -29.86 17.36
N LEU A 255 -0.92 -29.46 16.73
CA LEU A 255 -0.99 -29.21 15.28
C LEU A 255 -1.19 -27.73 14.97
N VAL A 256 -0.46 -27.23 13.99
CA VAL A 256 -0.58 -25.86 13.46
C VAL A 256 -1.19 -25.91 12.07
N PHE A 257 -2.14 -25.04 11.78
CA PHE A 257 -2.74 -24.90 10.46
C PHE A 257 -1.94 -23.92 9.59
N LEU A 258 -1.42 -24.40 8.46
CA LEU A 258 -0.60 -23.62 7.53
C LEU A 258 -1.34 -23.33 6.23
N PHE A 259 -1.42 -22.05 5.87
CA PHE A 259 -1.86 -21.59 4.56
C PHE A 259 -0.72 -21.75 3.53
N ASP A 260 -0.63 -22.93 2.93
CA ASP A 260 0.34 -23.20 1.85
C ASP A 260 -0.09 -22.48 0.55
N THR A 261 0.70 -21.48 0.14
CA THR A 261 0.47 -20.69 -1.08
C THR A 261 0.87 -21.44 -2.35
N ALA A 262 1.65 -22.51 -2.24
CA ALA A 262 1.97 -23.43 -3.33
C ALA A 262 0.81 -24.41 -3.59
N ARG A 263 -0.40 -23.87 -3.81
CA ARG A 263 -1.66 -24.64 -3.91
C ARG A 263 -1.67 -25.67 -5.05
N PHE A 264 -0.87 -25.41 -6.09
CA PHE A 264 -0.62 -26.35 -7.20
C PHE A 264 0.21 -27.57 -6.78
N LYS A 265 0.88 -27.52 -5.61
CA LYS A 265 1.74 -28.57 -5.07
C LYS A 265 1.07 -29.27 -3.88
N TYR A 266 0.77 -28.54 -2.82
CA TYR A 266 0.17 -29.06 -1.58
C TYR A 266 -1.08 -28.25 -1.20
N PRO A 267 -2.12 -28.88 -0.62
CA PRO A 267 -3.21 -28.13 0.01
C PRO A 267 -2.71 -27.44 1.29
N SER A 268 -3.44 -26.43 1.77
CA SER A 268 -3.36 -26.01 3.16
C SER A 268 -3.61 -27.22 4.08
N HIS A 269 -2.88 -27.30 5.19
CA HIS A 269 -2.79 -28.52 5.97
C HIS A 269 -2.42 -28.25 7.42
N TRP A 270 -2.71 -29.23 8.26
CA TRP A 270 -2.23 -29.30 9.63
C TRP A 270 -0.85 -29.96 9.67
N ALA A 271 0.09 -29.34 10.36
CA ALA A 271 1.45 -29.84 10.56
C ALA A 271 1.78 -29.96 12.06
N PRO A 272 2.54 -30.98 12.49
CA PRO A 272 3.03 -31.08 13.86
C PRO A 272 3.92 -29.89 14.20
N ILE A 273 3.62 -29.19 15.30
CA ILE A 273 4.36 -27.97 15.70
C ILE A 273 5.84 -28.25 15.94
N ALA A 274 6.18 -29.42 16.48
CA ALA A 274 7.56 -29.84 16.70
C ALA A 274 8.34 -29.99 15.38
N ARG A 275 7.71 -30.54 14.33
CA ARG A 275 8.34 -30.68 13.01
C ARG A 275 8.48 -29.34 12.30
N LEU A 276 7.49 -28.46 12.45
CA LEU A 276 7.58 -27.08 11.97
C LEU A 276 8.75 -26.34 12.64
N TRP A 277 8.91 -26.49 13.96
CA TRP A 277 10.03 -25.95 14.72
C TRP A 277 11.39 -26.48 14.26
N GLU A 278 11.53 -27.80 14.08
CA GLU A 278 12.72 -28.41 13.48
C GLU A 278 13.05 -27.79 12.12
N GLY A 279 12.03 -27.56 11.28
CA GLY A 279 12.19 -26.91 9.97
C GLY A 279 12.61 -25.45 10.04
N MET A 280 12.16 -24.71 11.06
CA MET A 280 12.56 -23.33 11.31
C MET A 280 14.00 -23.25 11.85
N ALA A 281 14.45 -24.23 12.62
CA ALA A 281 15.82 -24.29 13.15
C ALA A 281 16.88 -24.54 12.06
N GLN A 282 16.49 -25.08 10.90
CA GLN A 282 17.43 -25.35 9.81
C GLN A 282 17.94 -24.07 9.16
N LEU A 283 19.24 -24.07 8.83
CA LEU A 283 19.89 -22.94 8.17
C LEU A 283 19.35 -22.70 6.75
N ASP A 284 19.16 -21.44 6.40
CA ASP A 284 18.96 -21.01 5.03
C ASP A 284 20.30 -21.15 4.26
N SER A 285 20.24 -21.72 3.05
CA SER A 285 21.43 -21.91 2.22
C SER A 285 22.04 -20.59 1.75
N VAL A 286 21.25 -19.52 1.62
CA VAL A 286 21.68 -18.19 1.19
C VAL A 286 22.28 -17.42 2.35
N THR A 287 21.55 -17.24 3.45
CA THR A 287 22.01 -16.39 4.57
C THR A 287 22.91 -17.11 5.57
N LYS A 288 22.95 -18.45 5.53
CA LYS A 288 23.59 -19.31 6.53
C LYS A 288 23.09 -19.10 7.97
N GLN A 289 21.94 -18.44 8.13
CA GLN A 289 21.29 -18.26 9.43
C GLN A 289 20.08 -19.20 9.56
N PRO A 290 19.68 -19.58 10.78
CA PRO A 290 18.46 -20.34 11.00
C PRO A 290 17.26 -19.59 10.43
N ARG A 291 16.26 -20.31 9.93
CA ARG A 291 14.97 -19.69 9.58
C ARG A 291 14.20 -19.36 10.87
N GLY A 292 12.88 -19.28 10.81
CA GLY A 292 12.13 -18.79 11.96
C GLY A 292 10.70 -18.40 11.67
N TYR A 293 10.17 -17.56 12.55
CA TYR A 293 8.82 -17.02 12.46
C TYR A 293 8.83 -15.51 12.66
N MET A 294 7.73 -14.89 12.27
CA MET A 294 7.53 -13.45 12.32
C MET A 294 6.15 -13.16 12.89
N ILE A 295 6.10 -12.33 13.92
CA ILE A 295 4.87 -11.73 14.41
C ILE A 295 4.71 -10.41 13.67
N ILE A 296 3.65 -10.30 12.87
CA ILE A 296 3.42 -9.15 12.01
C ILE A 296 2.22 -8.39 12.53
N THR A 297 2.38 -7.09 12.74
CA THR A 297 1.32 -6.18 13.19
C THR A 297 1.25 -4.96 12.27
N ARG A 298 0.15 -4.21 12.31
CA ARG A 298 0.13 -2.87 11.70
C ARG A 298 1.12 -1.98 12.43
N SER A 299 1.86 -1.13 11.73
CA SER A 299 2.85 -0.30 12.40
C SER A 299 2.24 0.67 13.40
N SER A 300 2.67 0.55 14.65
CA SER A 300 2.26 1.43 15.74
C SER A 300 2.94 2.79 15.68
N VAL A 301 3.98 3.01 14.87
CA VAL A 301 4.51 4.36 14.58
C VAL A 301 3.42 5.24 13.93
N LEU A 302 2.46 4.61 13.25
CA LEU A 302 1.29 5.28 12.70
C LEU A 302 0.19 5.53 13.74
N GLY A 303 0.06 4.71 14.79
CA GLY A 303 -1.00 4.80 15.81
C GLY A 303 -0.60 5.36 17.20
N ARG A 304 0.67 5.29 17.62
CA ARG A 304 1.13 5.62 18.99
C ARG A 304 1.32 7.12 19.26
N ARG A 305 1.40 7.98 18.24
CA ARG A 305 1.41 9.44 18.44
C ARG A 305 0.02 10.03 18.71
N ASN A 306 -1.06 9.24 18.62
CA ASN A 306 -2.43 9.78 18.70
C ASN A 306 -3.05 9.76 20.11
N ILE A 307 -2.46 9.09 21.11
CA ILE A 307 -3.10 8.97 22.44
C ILE A 307 -2.15 9.32 23.61
N ALA A 308 -0.85 9.08 23.47
CA ALA A 308 0.06 9.11 24.63
C ALA A 308 0.61 10.49 25.04
N GLU A 309 0.33 11.58 24.30
CA GLU A 309 0.75 12.94 24.72
C GLU A 309 -0.40 13.83 25.21
N GLN A 310 -1.64 13.33 25.25
CA GLN A 310 -2.77 14.02 25.89
C GLN A 310 -3.69 13.08 26.66
N ALA A 311 -3.16 11.97 27.19
CA ALA A 311 -3.79 11.30 28.33
C ALA A 311 -3.46 12.10 29.61
N ASP A 312 -3.88 13.36 29.64
CA ASP A 312 -4.19 14.04 30.88
C ASP A 312 -5.71 14.10 30.95
N SER A 313 -6.25 13.64 32.07
CA SER A 313 -7.66 13.37 32.31
C SER A 313 -8.56 14.57 31.99
N THR A 314 -9.37 14.49 30.92
CA THR A 314 -10.62 15.25 30.64
C THR A 314 -11.04 15.07 29.17
N VAL A 315 -11.65 13.93 28.79
CA VAL A 315 -11.95 13.60 27.37
C VAL A 315 -13.45 13.58 27.04
N GLU A 316 -14.33 14.22 27.82
CA GLU A 316 -15.77 14.20 27.51
C GLU A 316 -16.28 15.34 26.61
N ASP A 317 -15.52 16.43 26.36
CA ASP A 317 -16.04 17.63 25.67
C ASP A 317 -15.30 18.07 24.38
N ARG A 318 -14.54 17.17 23.73
CA ARG A 318 -13.80 17.56 22.51
C ARG A 318 -14.52 17.16 21.23
N LEU A 319 -14.84 18.17 20.42
CA LEU A 319 -15.21 18.01 19.02
C LEU A 319 -13.97 17.50 18.25
N TYR A 320 -14.16 16.59 17.30
CA TYR A 320 -13.08 16.05 16.45
C TYR A 320 -13.52 16.08 14.99
N LEU A 321 -13.88 17.26 14.49
CA LEU A 321 -14.50 17.42 13.17
C LEU A 321 -13.54 17.10 12.03
N PHE A 322 -12.25 17.38 12.21
CA PHE A 322 -11.22 17.18 11.19
C PHE A 322 -10.11 16.24 11.67
N GLY A 323 -9.67 15.32 10.80
CA GLY A 323 -8.55 14.43 11.08
C GLY A 323 -7.76 14.05 9.83
N ILE A 324 -6.62 13.37 10.00
CA ILE A 324 -5.87 12.82 8.87
C ILE A 324 -6.29 11.37 8.63
N SER A 325 -6.63 11.00 7.39
CA SER A 325 -6.94 9.59 7.09
C SER A 325 -5.75 8.68 7.40
N ASP A 326 -6.00 7.51 7.98
CA ASP A 326 -4.97 6.51 8.24
C ASP A 326 -4.24 6.12 6.94
N SER A 327 -4.94 6.06 5.81
CA SER A 327 -4.36 5.75 4.51
C SER A 327 -3.40 6.84 4.00
N ALA A 328 -3.75 8.13 4.13
CA ALA A 328 -2.84 9.23 3.78
C ALA A 328 -1.64 9.26 4.72
N ARG A 329 -1.87 9.02 6.02
CA ARG A 329 -0.82 8.98 7.04
C ARG A 329 0.17 7.83 6.76
N GLN A 330 -0.36 6.64 6.50
CA GLN A 330 0.40 5.45 6.12
C GLN A 330 1.18 5.68 4.83
N ALA A 331 0.54 6.19 3.79
CA ALA A 331 1.20 6.44 2.52
C ALA A 331 2.40 7.37 2.69
N TYR A 332 2.24 8.48 3.41
CA TYR A 332 3.29 9.48 3.60
C TYR A 332 4.45 9.02 4.49
N LEU A 333 4.16 8.26 5.55
CA LEU A 333 5.18 7.73 6.47
C LEU A 333 5.79 6.39 6.02
N SER A 334 5.25 5.79 4.95
CA SER A 334 5.79 4.55 4.39
C SER A 334 7.20 4.75 3.82
N PRO A 335 8.11 3.76 3.91
CA PRO A 335 9.38 3.80 3.20
C PRO A 335 9.21 3.98 1.67
N ALA A 336 8.10 3.50 1.10
CA ALA A 336 7.75 3.72 -0.29
C ALA A 336 7.55 5.22 -0.64
N ALA A 337 7.27 6.09 0.33
CA ALA A 337 7.24 7.54 0.13
C ALA A 337 8.62 8.12 -0.18
N LEU A 338 9.70 7.47 0.29
CA LEU A 338 11.07 7.88 0.04
C LEU A 338 11.59 7.32 -1.28
N CYS A 339 11.31 6.04 -1.58
CA CYS A 339 11.97 5.33 -2.69
C CYS A 339 11.09 5.14 -3.94
N GLY A 340 9.76 5.11 -3.80
CA GLY A 340 8.86 4.75 -4.90
C GLY A 340 8.51 5.93 -5.80
N ARG A 341 9.08 6.01 -7.01
CA ARG A 341 8.83 7.13 -7.96
C ARG A 341 7.35 7.38 -8.28
N ASN A 342 6.52 6.33 -8.23
CA ASN A 342 5.09 6.39 -8.54
C ASN A 342 4.19 6.10 -7.32
N SER A 343 4.74 6.04 -6.10
CA SER A 343 3.92 5.78 -4.90
C SER A 343 3.08 7.01 -4.54
N VAL A 344 1.90 6.80 -3.96
CA VAL A 344 1.07 7.91 -3.43
C VAL A 344 1.85 8.68 -2.37
N GLY A 345 2.57 7.97 -1.49
CA GLY A 345 3.43 8.56 -0.48
C GLY A 345 4.46 9.53 -1.05
N ARG A 346 5.14 9.16 -2.14
CA ARG A 346 6.16 10.00 -2.77
C ARG A 346 5.55 11.26 -3.37
N ARG A 347 4.41 11.12 -4.05
CA ARG A 347 3.68 12.27 -4.63
C ARG A 347 3.20 13.22 -3.53
N LEU A 348 2.69 12.69 -2.42
CA LEU A 348 2.30 13.47 -1.24
C LEU A 348 3.52 14.20 -0.64
N ARG A 349 4.65 13.52 -0.50
CA ARG A 349 5.89 14.11 0.04
C ARG A 349 6.41 15.24 -0.84
N VAL A 350 6.40 15.05 -2.16
CA VAL A 350 6.77 16.10 -3.13
C VAL A 350 5.88 17.35 -2.95
N VAL A 351 4.57 17.19 -2.79
CA VAL A 351 3.66 18.32 -2.56
C VAL A 351 3.89 18.97 -1.20
N ALA A 352 4.09 18.18 -0.14
CA ALA A 352 4.37 18.69 1.20
C ALA A 352 5.70 19.47 1.27
N ASP A 353 6.77 18.92 0.69
CA ASP A 353 8.09 19.57 0.61
C ASP A 353 8.00 20.84 -0.25
N SER A 354 7.27 20.81 -1.37
CA SER A 354 7.05 21.99 -2.21
C SER A 354 6.24 23.07 -1.49
N TRP A 355 5.24 22.69 -0.69
CA TRP A 355 4.46 23.63 0.12
C TRP A 355 5.33 24.27 1.19
N LEU A 356 6.15 23.48 1.90
CA LEU A 356 7.10 23.98 2.90
C LEU A 356 8.10 24.95 2.30
N GLN A 357 8.58 24.70 1.09
CA GLN A 357 9.43 25.64 0.38
C GLN A 357 8.65 26.91 0.01
N TRP A 358 7.47 26.75 -0.59
CA TRP A 358 6.64 27.86 -1.07
C TRP A 358 6.24 28.84 0.05
N ILE A 359 5.93 28.35 1.25
CA ILE A 359 5.58 29.23 2.39
C ILE A 359 6.81 29.98 2.95
N ARG A 360 8.03 29.51 2.69
CA ARG A 360 9.27 30.16 3.16
C ARG A 360 9.71 31.30 2.25
N ASP A 361 9.31 31.27 0.99
CA ASP A 361 9.69 32.31 0.04
C ASP A 361 9.02 33.66 0.40
N GLU A 362 9.72 34.76 0.06
CA GLU A 362 9.23 36.11 0.24
C GLU A 362 8.18 36.51 -0.81
N VAL A 363 7.30 37.43 -0.41
CA VAL A 363 6.29 38.03 -1.28
C VAL A 363 6.69 39.48 -1.54
N PRO A 364 6.68 39.94 -2.81
CA PRO A 364 6.83 41.36 -3.11
C PRO A 364 5.78 42.19 -2.37
N GLU A 365 6.14 43.40 -1.91
CA GLU A 365 5.25 44.24 -1.09
C GLU A 365 3.87 44.47 -1.73
N GLU A 366 3.81 44.62 -3.06
CA GLU A 366 2.58 44.80 -3.83
C GLU A 366 1.58 43.62 -3.70
N GLN A 367 2.09 42.43 -3.42
CA GLN A 367 1.31 41.18 -3.29
C GLN A 367 1.18 40.70 -1.84
N SER A 368 1.69 41.48 -0.87
CA SER A 368 1.71 41.11 0.55
C SER A 368 0.36 41.26 1.26
N HIS A 369 -0.64 41.85 0.61
CA HIS A 369 -1.97 42.04 1.20
C HIS A 369 -2.68 40.70 1.41
N GLN A 370 -3.43 40.59 2.52
CA GLN A 370 -4.02 39.34 3.01
C GLN A 370 -4.79 38.53 1.94
N SER A 371 -5.60 39.21 1.13
CA SER A 371 -6.40 38.53 0.10
C SER A 371 -5.57 37.85 -0.99
N ALA A 372 -4.46 38.47 -1.41
CA ALA A 372 -3.56 37.88 -2.40
C ALA A 372 -2.83 36.66 -1.83
N VAL A 373 -2.36 36.74 -0.59
CA VAL A 373 -1.63 35.65 0.08
C VAL A 373 -2.55 34.44 0.29
N ILE A 374 -3.78 34.65 0.78
CA ILE A 374 -4.80 33.61 0.93
C ILE A 374 -5.09 32.97 -0.43
N GLY A 375 -5.29 33.80 -1.46
CA GLY A 375 -5.61 33.31 -2.79
C GLY A 375 -4.47 32.50 -3.41
N ALA A 376 -3.21 32.90 -3.18
CA ALA A 376 -2.04 32.18 -3.63
C ALA A 376 -1.88 30.83 -2.91
N ALA A 377 -2.15 30.79 -1.59
CA ALA A 377 -2.15 29.56 -0.80
C ALA A 377 -3.20 28.55 -1.29
N ALA A 378 -4.43 29.02 -1.53
CA ALA A 378 -5.50 28.18 -2.06
C ALA A 378 -5.15 27.62 -3.44
N ARG A 379 -4.68 28.46 -4.37
CA ARG A 379 -4.29 28.05 -5.73
C ARG A 379 -3.15 27.05 -5.73
N PHE A 380 -2.11 27.24 -4.90
CA PHE A 380 -1.02 26.27 -4.78
C PHE A 380 -1.54 24.86 -4.55
N ILE A 381 -2.45 24.70 -3.56
CA ILE A 381 -2.98 23.38 -3.19
C ILE A 381 -3.88 22.83 -4.31
N LEU A 382 -4.77 23.68 -4.85
CA LEU A 382 -5.71 23.30 -5.91
C LEU A 382 -4.98 22.89 -7.21
N ASP A 383 -3.82 23.45 -7.51
CA ASP A 383 -3.01 23.12 -8.69
C ASP A 383 -2.08 21.93 -8.44
N ALA A 384 -1.50 21.82 -7.24
CA ALA A 384 -0.63 20.71 -6.88
C ALA A 384 -1.37 19.36 -6.87
N CYS A 385 -2.64 19.36 -6.45
CA CYS A 385 -3.43 18.14 -6.31
C CYS A 385 -3.63 17.38 -7.64
N PRO A 386 -4.16 17.99 -8.71
CA PRO A 386 -4.26 17.35 -10.03
C PRO A 386 -2.90 17.02 -10.63
N LYS A 387 -1.94 17.97 -10.55
CA LYS A 387 -0.58 17.82 -11.10
C LYS A 387 0.13 16.58 -10.58
N HIS A 388 -0.05 16.28 -9.30
CA HIS A 388 0.54 15.11 -8.65
C HIS A 388 -0.44 13.95 -8.46
N SER A 389 -1.65 14.03 -9.02
CA SER A 389 -2.68 12.97 -8.93
C SER A 389 -2.85 12.46 -7.50
N LEU A 390 -3.06 13.41 -6.58
CA LEU A 390 -3.35 13.12 -5.17
C LEU A 390 -4.83 12.74 -5.05
N TYR A 391 -5.12 11.47 -4.77
CA TYR A 391 -6.52 10.98 -4.71
C TYR A 391 -7.15 11.09 -3.32
N ASN A 392 -6.35 11.13 -2.26
CA ASN A 392 -6.81 11.26 -0.88
C ASN A 392 -6.09 12.47 -0.26
N PHE A 393 -6.80 13.58 0.01
CA PHE A 393 -6.20 14.70 0.75
C PHE A 393 -6.11 14.30 2.20
N PHE A 394 -5.24 14.99 2.94
CA PHE A 394 -5.00 14.69 4.35
C PHE A 394 -6.29 14.76 5.15
N LEU A 395 -7.15 15.75 4.90
CA LEU A 395 -8.29 16.05 5.76
C LEU A 395 -9.49 15.15 5.50
N THR A 396 -9.87 14.41 6.53
CA THR A 396 -11.11 13.66 6.65
C THR A 396 -12.00 14.27 7.71
N VAL A 397 -13.28 13.95 7.61
CA VAL A 397 -14.28 14.29 8.60
C VAL A 397 -14.57 13.05 9.43
N GLN A 398 -14.57 13.18 10.75
CA GLN A 398 -14.88 12.05 11.63
C GLN A 398 -16.39 11.96 11.91
N PRO A 399 -16.99 10.76 11.80
CA PRO A 399 -18.36 10.50 12.23
C PRO A 399 -18.50 10.30 13.75
N PHE A 400 -19.72 10.48 14.28
CA PHE A 400 -20.06 10.21 15.68
C PHE A 400 -20.01 8.73 16.06
N VAL A 401 -19.76 8.48 17.35
CA VAL A 401 -19.85 7.14 17.97
C VAL A 401 -21.06 7.01 18.91
N ASP A 402 -21.59 8.08 19.53
CA ASP A 402 -22.67 7.96 20.54
C ASP A 402 -23.86 8.94 20.36
N GLU A 403 -25.08 8.44 20.64
CA GLU A 403 -26.35 9.14 20.40
C GLU A 403 -26.86 9.99 21.59
N GLU A 404 -26.28 9.91 22.79
CA GLU A 404 -26.91 10.47 23.99
C GLU A 404 -26.68 11.97 24.25
N GLN A 405 -25.84 12.67 23.46
CA GLN A 405 -25.51 14.10 23.63
C GLN A 405 -25.71 14.98 22.37
N GLN A 406 -26.77 14.73 21.59
CA GLN A 406 -26.87 15.22 20.19
C GLN A 406 -27.19 16.71 19.98
N GLY A 407 -27.81 17.43 20.92
CA GLY A 407 -28.27 18.81 20.68
C GLY A 407 -27.14 19.86 20.66
N PRO A 408 -26.50 20.13 21.81
CA PRO A 408 -25.48 21.18 21.93
C PRO A 408 -24.25 20.96 21.02
N VAL A 409 -23.87 19.70 20.81
CA VAL A 409 -22.73 19.32 19.97
C VAL A 409 -23.00 19.63 18.50
N ARG A 410 -24.23 19.40 18.02
CA ARG A 410 -24.64 19.73 16.65
C ARG A 410 -24.65 21.24 16.40
N ASP A 411 -25.17 22.02 17.36
CA ASP A 411 -25.19 23.48 17.27
C ASP A 411 -23.77 24.05 17.23
N ALA A 412 -22.86 23.52 18.06
CA ALA A 412 -21.46 23.90 18.05
C ALA A 412 -20.77 23.57 16.70
N GLN A 413 -21.06 22.42 16.09
CA GLN A 413 -20.51 22.05 14.78
C GLN A 413 -21.03 22.93 13.64
N GLN A 414 -22.33 23.22 13.61
CA GLN A 414 -22.91 24.14 12.62
C GLN A 414 -22.28 25.52 12.75
N LYS A 415 -21.99 25.96 13.98
CA LYS A 415 -21.25 27.19 14.25
C LYS A 415 -19.81 27.14 13.70
N VAL A 416 -19.08 26.04 13.88
CA VAL A 416 -17.73 25.87 13.31
C VAL A 416 -17.74 25.94 11.78
N VAL A 417 -18.65 25.21 11.13
CA VAL A 417 -18.80 25.22 9.66
C VAL A 417 -19.12 26.64 9.16
N LYS A 418 -20.06 27.31 9.82
CA LYS A 418 -20.47 28.68 9.46
C LYS A 418 -19.34 29.67 9.68
N ASP A 419 -18.63 29.60 10.80
CA ASP A 419 -17.46 30.45 11.10
C ASP A 419 -16.39 30.32 10.02
N LEU A 420 -16.05 29.09 9.63
CA LEU A 420 -15.03 28.84 8.63
C LEU A 420 -15.42 29.36 7.25
N LEU A 421 -16.62 29.04 6.77
CA LEU A 421 -17.09 29.48 5.43
C LEU A 421 -17.38 30.99 5.37
N ALA A 422 -17.88 31.58 6.45
CA ALA A 422 -18.21 33.01 6.51
C ALA A 422 -16.98 33.90 6.77
N SER A 423 -15.86 33.34 7.24
CA SER A 423 -14.62 34.08 7.42
C SER A 423 -14.11 34.69 6.12
N GLN A 424 -13.32 35.77 6.20
CA GLN A 424 -12.68 36.38 5.01
C GLN A 424 -11.88 35.35 4.21
N LEU A 425 -11.14 34.46 4.89
CA LEU A 425 -10.41 33.36 4.27
C LEU A 425 -11.36 32.40 3.54
N GLY A 426 -12.43 31.97 4.22
CA GLY A 426 -13.45 31.09 3.65
C GLY A 426 -14.13 31.68 2.42
N GLN A 427 -14.45 32.97 2.43
CA GLN A 427 -15.05 33.66 1.30
C GLN A 427 -14.10 33.73 0.09
N ILE A 428 -12.83 34.05 0.31
CA ILE A 428 -11.81 34.09 -0.75
C ILE A 428 -11.61 32.68 -1.34
N VAL A 429 -11.45 31.67 -0.48
CA VAL A 429 -11.31 30.28 -0.90
C VAL A 429 -12.54 29.83 -1.70
N THR A 430 -13.75 30.17 -1.25
CA THR A 430 -15.00 29.84 -1.94
C THR A 430 -15.09 30.52 -3.31
N SER A 431 -14.71 31.80 -3.40
CA SER A 431 -14.64 32.51 -4.68
C SER A 431 -13.67 31.84 -5.66
N ILE A 432 -12.53 31.36 -5.19
CA ILE A 432 -11.55 30.66 -6.04
C ILE A 432 -12.09 29.31 -6.48
N VAL A 433 -12.67 28.54 -5.56
CA VAL A 433 -13.29 27.23 -5.86
C VAL A 433 -14.38 27.37 -6.92
N ASN A 434 -15.23 28.40 -6.82
CA ASN A 434 -16.29 28.67 -7.80
C ASN A 434 -15.76 29.14 -9.16
N SER A 435 -14.50 29.59 -9.22
CA SER A 435 -13.83 30.00 -10.47
C SER A 435 -13.01 28.90 -11.13
N LEU A 436 -12.98 27.70 -10.54
CA LEU A 436 -12.18 26.59 -11.06
C LEU A 436 -12.68 26.12 -12.44
N PRO A 437 -11.77 25.71 -13.33
CA PRO A 437 -12.12 24.94 -14.53
C PRO A 437 -13.00 23.73 -14.15
N LYS A 438 -14.03 23.47 -14.96
CA LYS A 438 -15.04 22.45 -14.67
C LYS A 438 -14.43 21.06 -14.47
N ASP A 439 -13.47 20.69 -15.30
CA ASP A 439 -12.74 19.42 -15.24
C ASP A 439 -11.91 19.29 -13.95
N GLN A 440 -11.22 20.36 -13.55
CA GLN A 440 -10.47 20.40 -12.30
C GLN A 440 -11.40 20.29 -11.08
N PHE A 441 -12.52 21.02 -11.08
CA PHE A 441 -13.53 20.98 -10.03
C PHE A 441 -14.16 19.58 -9.89
N GLU A 442 -14.59 18.99 -11.01
CA GLU A 442 -15.16 17.63 -11.03
C GLU A 442 -14.15 16.61 -10.51
N TRP A 443 -12.88 16.70 -10.95
CA TRP A 443 -11.84 15.79 -10.47
C TRP A 443 -11.62 15.92 -8.95
N LEU A 444 -11.43 17.15 -8.44
CA LEU A 444 -11.16 17.40 -7.02
C LEU A 444 -12.27 16.91 -6.09
N THR A 445 -13.53 16.99 -6.53
CA THR A 445 -14.71 16.72 -5.70
C THR A 445 -15.27 15.29 -5.82
N THR A 446 -14.93 14.55 -6.88
CA THR A 446 -15.48 13.21 -7.13
C THR A 446 -14.51 12.07 -6.83
N VAL A 447 -13.30 12.14 -7.38
CA VAL A 447 -12.25 11.10 -7.30
C VAL A 447 -10.97 11.59 -6.63
N GLY A 448 -10.84 12.91 -6.56
CA GLY A 448 -9.70 13.60 -6.02
C GLY A 448 -9.77 13.74 -4.50
N PRO A 449 -8.84 14.54 -3.96
CA PRO A 449 -8.43 14.45 -2.58
C PRO A 449 -9.49 15.05 -1.62
N PHE A 450 -10.44 15.84 -2.14
CA PHE A 450 -11.52 16.46 -1.39
C PHE A 450 -12.86 15.72 -1.51
N ARG A 451 -12.83 14.48 -2.00
CA ARG A 451 -14.00 13.60 -1.97
C ARG A 451 -14.41 13.33 -0.53
N LEU A 452 -15.62 13.75 -0.15
CA LEU A 452 -16.24 13.39 1.13
C LEU A 452 -17.29 12.30 0.91
N ALA A 453 -17.20 11.22 1.69
CA ALA A 453 -18.25 10.21 1.74
C ALA A 453 -19.48 10.80 2.44
N THR A 454 -20.55 11.05 1.68
CA THR A 454 -21.86 11.45 2.21
C THR A 454 -22.72 10.22 2.43
N GLY A 455 -23.45 10.15 3.55
CA GLY A 455 -24.60 9.26 3.87
C GLY A 455 -24.54 7.77 3.46
N ARG A 456 -24.76 6.84 4.41
CA ARG A 456 -24.85 5.35 4.23
C ARG A 456 -23.70 4.65 3.48
N SER A 457 -22.72 5.38 2.91
CA SER A 457 -21.57 4.81 2.22
C SER A 457 -20.44 4.35 3.16
N TYR A 458 -20.57 4.59 4.47
CA TYR A 458 -19.97 3.72 5.47
C TYR A 458 -20.73 2.39 5.40
N ALA A 459 -20.28 1.50 4.51
CA ALA A 459 -20.84 0.17 4.43
C ALA A 459 -20.64 -0.52 5.79
N SER A 460 -21.71 -0.59 6.56
CA SER A 460 -21.91 -1.61 7.60
C SER A 460 -21.83 -2.96 6.91
N SER A 461 -20.63 -3.53 6.78
CA SER A 461 -20.52 -4.98 6.65
C SER A 461 -20.91 -5.57 8.00
N THR A 462 -21.63 -6.69 7.96
CA THR A 462 -22.24 -7.43 9.08
C THR A 462 -23.64 -6.95 9.51
N LYS A 463 -24.64 -7.73 9.09
CA LYS A 463 -25.94 -7.81 9.74
C LYS A 463 -25.73 -8.44 11.12
N THR A 464 -25.74 -7.61 12.16
CA THR A 464 -26.46 -7.77 13.43
C THR A 464 -25.84 -6.83 14.44
N TYR A 465 -26.42 -5.64 14.57
CA TYR A 465 -26.60 -4.85 15.80
C TYR A 465 -27.29 -3.57 15.33
N VAL A 466 -28.44 -3.23 15.92
CA VAL A 466 -29.04 -1.91 15.73
C VAL A 466 -28.10 -0.92 16.43
N ARG A 467 -27.23 -0.27 15.66
CA ARG A 467 -26.45 0.89 16.12
C ARG A 467 -26.60 2.01 15.09
N SER A 468 -27.23 3.08 15.55
CA SER A 468 -27.09 4.47 15.13
C SER A 468 -26.27 4.71 13.86
N SER A 469 -26.93 5.15 12.78
CA SER A 469 -26.20 5.63 11.60
C SER A 469 -25.39 6.86 12.00
N PRO A 470 -24.06 6.90 11.75
CA PRO A 470 -23.26 8.06 12.11
C PRO A 470 -23.79 9.32 11.40
N ILE A 471 -24.20 10.31 12.19
CA ILE A 471 -24.72 11.59 11.69
C ILE A 471 -23.53 12.48 11.35
N CYS A 472 -23.10 12.50 10.10
CA CYS A 472 -22.07 13.42 9.66
C CYS A 472 -22.70 14.81 9.41
N PRO A 473 -22.21 15.92 10.02
CA PRO A 473 -22.74 17.27 9.75
C PRO A 473 -22.62 17.68 8.27
N PHE A 474 -21.79 16.98 7.50
CA PHE A 474 -21.67 17.12 6.04
C PHE A 474 -22.87 16.55 5.27
N ALA A 475 -23.79 15.87 5.94
CA ALA A 475 -25.10 15.54 5.37
C ALA A 475 -25.91 16.80 5.03
N GLU A 476 -25.66 17.93 5.71
CA GLU A 476 -26.30 19.22 5.42
C GLU A 476 -25.56 20.01 4.31
N LEU A 477 -24.24 19.81 4.16
CA LEU A 477 -23.44 20.36 3.06
C LEU A 477 -23.44 19.43 1.84
N SER A 478 -24.59 19.30 1.17
CA SER A 478 -24.70 18.51 -0.06
C SER A 478 -23.84 19.06 -1.21
N ASP A 479 -23.59 20.37 -1.20
CA ASP A 479 -22.82 21.04 -2.25
C ASP A 479 -21.33 20.64 -2.21
N PRO A 480 -20.77 20.10 -3.31
CA PRO A 480 -19.37 19.69 -3.37
C PRO A 480 -18.40 20.89 -3.34
N GLY A 481 -18.82 22.07 -3.78
CA GLY A 481 -18.00 23.28 -3.76
C GLY A 481 -17.79 23.78 -2.33
N LEU A 482 -18.85 23.93 -1.55
CA LEU A 482 -18.78 24.31 -0.13
C LEU A 482 -17.96 23.31 0.69
N ARG A 483 -18.06 22.02 0.38
CA ARG A 483 -17.24 20.97 1.00
C ARG A 483 -15.76 21.14 0.71
N LEU A 484 -15.40 21.35 -0.56
CA LEU A 484 -14.04 21.64 -0.99
C LEU A 484 -13.52 22.92 -0.30
N SER A 485 -14.31 23.98 -0.28
CA SER A 485 -13.97 25.25 0.37
C SER A 485 -13.74 25.09 1.86
N LEU A 486 -14.60 24.35 2.57
CA LEU A 486 -14.46 24.09 3.99
C LEU A 486 -13.17 23.33 4.32
N LEU A 487 -12.88 22.24 3.60
CA LEU A 487 -11.67 21.44 3.81
C LEU A 487 -10.41 22.26 3.54
N LEU A 488 -10.39 23.02 2.43
CA LEU A 488 -9.24 23.84 2.07
C LEU A 488 -9.02 24.99 3.07
N THR A 489 -10.10 25.67 3.49
CA THR A 489 -10.07 26.70 4.54
C THR A 489 -9.52 26.13 5.84
N SER A 490 -10.02 24.95 6.25
CA SER A 490 -9.59 24.27 7.47
C SER A 490 -8.11 23.91 7.44
N PHE A 491 -7.61 23.42 6.29
CA PHE A 491 -6.19 23.14 6.10
C PHE A 491 -5.32 24.39 6.29
N ILE A 492 -5.68 25.48 5.61
CA ILE A 492 -4.91 26.73 5.66
C ILE A 492 -4.93 27.29 7.09
N CYS A 493 -6.09 27.37 7.75
CA CYS A 493 -6.17 27.88 9.12
C CYS A 493 -5.46 27.01 10.17
N SER A 494 -5.44 25.69 9.98
CA SER A 494 -4.86 24.74 10.93
C SER A 494 -3.38 24.47 10.69
N TYR A 495 -2.78 24.99 9.63
CA TYR A 495 -1.39 24.72 9.34
C TYR A 495 -0.48 25.30 10.45
N PRO A 496 0.56 24.57 10.92
CA PRO A 496 1.37 24.96 12.08
C PRO A 496 2.43 26.03 11.71
N TYR A 497 1.97 27.22 11.29
CA TYR A 497 2.84 28.31 10.83
C TYR A 497 3.78 28.82 11.93
N ALA A 498 3.33 28.83 13.19
CA ALA A 498 4.12 29.32 14.31
C ALA A 498 5.29 28.38 14.63
N GLU A 499 5.06 27.08 14.58
CA GLU A 499 6.06 26.04 14.82
C GLU A 499 7.06 25.96 13.68
N ILE A 500 6.59 26.04 12.43
CA ILE A 500 7.45 26.09 11.25
C ILE A 500 8.32 27.34 11.28
N SER A 501 7.75 28.48 11.72
CA SER A 501 8.52 29.71 11.86
C SER A 501 9.71 29.59 12.81
N LYS A 502 9.61 28.74 13.84
CA LYS A 502 10.68 28.49 14.80
C LYS A 502 11.80 27.60 14.25
N LEU A 503 11.51 26.78 13.23
CA LEU A 503 12.47 25.81 12.67
C LEU A 503 13.38 26.38 11.58
N THR A 504 13.09 27.58 11.08
CA THR A 504 13.75 28.13 9.88
C THR A 504 14.48 29.43 10.18
N ASN A 505 15.77 29.47 9.83
CA ASN A 505 16.54 30.72 9.81
C ASN A 505 16.07 31.60 8.63
N GLY A 506 15.97 32.91 8.83
CA GLY A 506 15.71 33.87 7.73
C GLY A 506 14.25 34.22 7.45
N ILE A 507 13.32 33.99 8.38
CA ILE A 507 11.95 34.48 8.24
C ILE A 507 11.89 36.00 8.44
N THR A 508 11.43 36.70 7.40
CA THR A 508 11.12 38.12 7.43
C THR A 508 9.60 38.34 7.48
N LYS A 509 9.18 39.58 7.77
CA LYS A 509 7.75 39.96 7.77
C LYS A 509 7.06 39.75 6.41
N ASN A 510 7.85 39.67 5.34
CA ASN A 510 7.37 39.52 3.96
C ASN A 510 7.28 38.05 3.51
N THR A 511 7.66 37.09 4.36
CA THR A 511 7.53 35.66 4.04
C THR A 511 6.08 35.21 4.11
N ARG A 512 5.67 34.29 3.22
CA ARG A 512 4.29 33.77 3.20
C ARG A 512 3.88 33.12 4.52
N VAL A 513 4.80 32.43 5.20
CA VAL A 513 4.56 31.80 6.51
C VAL A 513 4.19 32.84 7.58
N HIS A 514 4.82 34.01 7.57
CA HIS A 514 4.51 35.12 8.48
C HIS A 514 3.14 35.72 8.13
N LEU A 515 2.92 36.04 6.86
CA LEU A 515 1.67 36.66 6.39
C LEU A 515 0.45 35.74 6.60
N LEU A 516 0.58 34.43 6.36
CA LEU A 516 -0.48 33.45 6.60
C LEU A 516 -0.77 33.26 8.10
N ARG A 517 0.25 33.37 8.95
CA ARG A 517 0.07 33.37 10.40
C ARG A 517 -0.71 34.60 10.85
N GLU A 518 -0.36 35.79 10.37
CA GLU A 518 -1.11 37.03 10.69
C GLU A 518 -2.55 36.97 10.20
N VAL A 519 -2.79 36.42 9.00
CA VAL A 519 -4.15 36.18 8.49
C VAL A 519 -4.97 35.33 9.46
N PHE A 520 -4.39 34.26 10.00
CA PHE A 520 -5.06 33.41 10.98
C PHE A 520 -5.26 34.12 12.33
N GLU A 521 -4.24 34.81 12.85
CA GLU A 521 -4.32 35.52 14.13
C GLU A 521 -5.32 36.69 14.10
N CYS A 522 -5.52 37.32 12.94
CA CYS A 522 -6.53 38.36 12.72
C CYS A 522 -7.95 37.81 12.52
N ALA A 523 -8.11 36.50 12.31
CA ALA A 523 -9.41 35.89 12.09
C ALA A 523 -10.18 35.79 13.42
N LYS A 524 -11.36 36.42 13.46
CA LYS A 524 -12.25 36.40 14.64
C LYS A 524 -13.10 35.13 14.67
N PHE A 525 -12.47 34.00 14.93
CA PHE A 525 -13.15 32.71 15.11
C PHE A 525 -13.73 32.56 16.52
N SER A 526 -14.83 31.82 16.66
CA SER A 526 -15.33 31.45 17.99
C SER A 526 -14.43 30.41 18.67
N ASP A 527 -14.52 30.31 20.00
CA ASP A 527 -13.71 29.38 20.80
C ASP A 527 -13.85 27.92 20.34
N ALA A 528 -15.06 27.50 19.95
CA ALA A 528 -15.30 26.17 19.40
C ALA A 528 -14.51 25.94 18.11
N THR A 529 -14.48 26.92 17.20
CA THR A 529 -13.72 26.86 15.95
C THR A 529 -12.21 26.85 16.23
N LEU A 530 -11.73 27.66 17.18
CA LEU A 530 -10.32 27.69 17.57
C LEU A 530 -9.85 26.34 18.15
N THR A 531 -10.66 25.72 19.01
CA THR A 531 -10.37 24.38 19.55
C THR A 531 -10.26 23.34 18.44
N GLU A 532 -11.19 23.32 17.48
CA GLU A 532 -11.14 22.38 16.34
C GLU A 532 -9.89 22.56 15.48
N LEU A 533 -9.58 23.80 15.12
CA LEU A 533 -8.40 24.12 14.32
C LEU A 533 -7.11 23.78 15.07
N GLN A 534 -7.09 23.91 16.41
CA GLN A 534 -5.94 23.53 17.23
C GLN A 534 -5.73 22.00 17.25
N VAL A 535 -6.80 21.21 17.36
CA VAL A 535 -6.70 19.74 17.26
C VAL A 535 -6.10 19.34 15.92
N LEU A 536 -6.65 19.88 14.82
CA LEU A 536 -6.12 19.58 13.49
C LEU A 536 -4.67 20.06 13.32
N ARG A 537 -4.31 21.23 13.88
CA ARG A 537 -2.94 21.74 13.87
C ARG A 537 -1.96 20.80 14.55
N ASN A 538 -2.32 20.26 15.71
CA ASN A 538 -1.50 19.29 16.43
C ASN A 538 -1.27 18.02 15.61
N VAL A 539 -2.32 17.53 14.93
CA VAL A 539 -2.23 16.37 14.03
C VAL A 539 -1.31 16.66 12.84
N LEU A 540 -1.48 17.81 12.18
CA LEU A 540 -0.63 18.24 11.07
C LEU A 540 0.82 18.41 11.51
N TRP A 541 1.07 19.01 12.67
CA TRP A 541 2.41 19.18 13.22
C TRP A 541 3.08 17.84 13.57
N SER A 542 2.36 16.94 14.24
CA SER A 542 2.85 15.58 14.53
C SER A 542 3.24 14.86 13.23
N PHE A 543 2.42 15.00 12.20
CA PHE A 543 2.67 14.39 10.90
C PHE A 543 3.88 15.00 10.16
N ILE A 544 3.95 16.33 10.08
CA ILE A 544 5.06 17.06 9.45
C ILE A 544 6.37 16.77 10.19
N SER A 545 6.39 16.87 11.52
CA SER A 545 7.58 16.61 12.33
C SER A 545 8.06 15.16 12.21
N THR A 546 7.16 14.17 12.16
CA THR A 546 7.54 12.77 11.87
C THR A 546 8.18 12.65 10.49
N GLY A 547 7.58 13.29 9.48
CA GLY A 547 8.10 13.29 8.11
C GLY A 547 9.45 13.98 7.97
N LEU A 548 9.65 15.11 8.66
CA LEU A 548 10.92 15.84 8.75
C LEU A 548 12.00 15.01 9.44
N GLN A 549 11.67 14.28 10.50
CA GLN A 549 12.63 13.36 11.14
C GLN A 549 13.07 12.23 10.19
N GLN A 550 12.24 11.86 9.23
CA GLN A 550 12.59 10.90 8.17
C GLN A 550 13.31 11.54 6.96
N THR A 551 13.63 12.85 6.97
CA THR A 551 14.42 13.49 5.88
C THR A 551 15.91 13.25 5.97
N GLU A 552 16.43 12.90 7.15
CA GLU A 552 17.62 12.07 7.16
C GLU A 552 17.18 10.78 6.50
N ALA A 553 17.62 10.57 5.25
CA ALA A 553 17.48 9.26 4.64
C ALA A 553 17.86 8.27 5.74
N PRO A 554 17.03 7.29 6.11
CA PRO A 554 17.63 6.11 6.70
C PRO A 554 18.76 5.79 5.74
N SER A 555 20.01 5.81 6.24
CA SER A 555 21.22 5.46 5.49
C SER A 555 20.80 4.52 4.38
N PRO A 556 21.05 4.82 3.09
CA PRO A 556 20.48 4.06 1.99
C PRO A 556 20.54 2.62 2.43
N CYS A 557 19.39 1.98 2.67
CA CYS A 557 19.29 0.72 3.43
C CYS A 557 19.95 -0.47 2.69
N CYS A 558 20.83 -0.15 1.76
CA CYS A 558 21.69 -0.95 0.94
C CYS A 558 23.12 -1.11 1.50
N ASN A 559 23.51 -0.55 2.65
CA ASN A 559 24.83 -0.87 3.23
C ASN A 559 24.77 -1.03 4.76
N THR A 560 25.41 -2.10 5.26
CA THR A 560 25.59 -2.56 6.66
C THR A 560 24.32 -3.12 7.35
N ILE A 561 24.21 -4.39 7.77
CA ILE A 561 25.09 -5.57 7.95
C ILE A 561 24.27 -6.82 7.64
#